data_AF-A0A971V6U4-F1
#
_entry.id   AF-A0A971V6U4-F1
#
_cell.length_a   1.000
_cell.length_b   1.000
_cell.length_c   1.000
_cell.angle_alpha   90.00
_cell.angle_beta   90.00
_cell.angle_gamma   90.00
#
_symmetry.space_group_name_H-M   'P 1'
#
loop_
_entity.id
_entity.type
_entity.pdbx_description
1 polymer ?
#
loop_
_entity_poly.entity_id
_entity_poly.type
_entity_poly.pdbx_seq_one_letter_code
_entity_poly.pdbx_strand_id
1 'polypeptide(L)'
;MDHYNGLEENLKGGGKFVEQNGYGHEIFNFRPDNGKCYGYTPAWGNINLARISGTINHDALGNYIDDVLVVFTCSRESEGRIVCGLYQHARVYADPVDDKRSTRLIEINGQRVFAEYNIVCNQEDAVLIDRDDRVKPLPHSSRNNGVGHGQKSVWYVDKPDRQELKNELLDYIEGIINQTSSNDEYKHHLHDESRTHITSTKQILRSQAARAECIRLKGCHCNICGFDFEKAYGAIGKDYIEVHHITPIGELSTAEDYDGTDPQNDLIPLCSNCHSMIHRRKKPYQPNEIKAMFKIEYIG
;
A
#
# COMPACT_ATOMS: atom_id res chain seq x y z
N MET A 1 -11.30 10.84 12.76
CA MET A 1 -10.15 11.24 11.91
C MET A 1 -10.48 10.81 10.51
N ASP A 2 -11.36 11.64 9.95
CA ASP A 2 -12.10 11.42 8.72
C ASP A 2 -11.23 11.90 7.55
N HIS A 3 -10.30 12.82 7.83
CA HIS A 3 -9.20 13.21 6.96
C HIS A 3 -7.88 13.32 7.74
N TYR A 4 -6.77 12.85 7.16
CA TYR A 4 -5.40 13.15 7.61
C TYR A 4 -5.00 14.60 7.24
N ASN A 5 -5.96 15.54 7.26
CA ASN A 5 -5.78 16.96 6.91
C ASN A 5 -6.12 17.91 8.09
N GLY A 6 -6.32 17.38 9.30
CA GLY A 6 -6.12 18.17 10.53
C GLY A 6 -7.08 19.33 10.81
N LEU A 7 -8.37 19.24 10.50
CA LEU A 7 -9.37 20.21 10.99
C LEU A 7 -10.61 19.51 11.58
N GLU A 8 -10.40 18.63 12.55
CA GLU A 8 -11.49 18.18 13.43
C GLU A 8 -11.28 18.78 14.81
N GLU A 9 -12.29 19.44 15.36
CA GLU A 9 -12.33 20.05 16.71
C GLU A 9 -12.11 19.04 17.86
N ASN A 10 -11.99 17.75 17.55
CA ASN A 10 -11.99 16.66 18.53
C ASN A 10 -10.82 15.65 18.35
N LEU A 11 -9.59 16.15 18.21
CA LEU A 11 -8.36 15.36 18.34
C LEU A 11 -8.24 14.79 19.78
N LYS A 12 -8.84 13.63 20.05
CA LYS A 12 -8.61 12.88 21.30
C LYS A 12 -7.43 11.93 21.15
N GLY A 13 -6.35 12.18 21.91
CA GLY A 13 -5.24 11.22 22.10
C GLY A 13 -3.85 11.64 21.60
N GLY A 14 -3.53 12.93 21.54
CA GLY A 14 -2.30 13.43 20.92
C GLY A 14 -1.05 13.61 21.80
N GLY A 15 -1.09 13.22 23.06
CA GLY A 15 0.03 13.45 24.01
C GLY A 15 0.36 14.94 24.23
N LYS A 16 1.41 15.21 25.02
CA LYS A 16 1.80 16.58 25.44
C LYS A 16 2.09 17.54 24.28
N PHE A 17 2.53 17.03 23.12
CA PHE A 17 2.88 17.87 21.97
C PHE A 17 1.63 18.44 21.28
N VAL A 18 0.57 17.65 21.15
CA VAL A 18 -0.71 18.10 20.57
C VAL A 18 -1.43 19.06 21.51
N GLU A 19 -1.33 18.85 22.82
CA GLU A 19 -1.85 19.78 23.84
C GLU A 19 -1.16 21.15 23.81
N GLN A 20 0.12 21.22 23.41
CA GLN A 20 0.89 22.46 23.36
C GLN A 20 0.80 23.19 22.01
N ASN A 21 0.74 22.45 20.90
CA ASN A 21 0.83 23.03 19.56
C ASN A 21 -0.51 23.03 18.80
N GLY A 22 -1.55 22.38 19.33
CA GLY A 22 -2.87 22.29 18.68
C GLY A 22 -2.92 21.31 17.49
N TYR A 23 -1.82 20.63 17.16
CA TYR A 23 -1.75 19.62 16.11
C TYR A 23 -0.64 18.59 16.41
N GLY A 24 -0.74 17.40 15.80
CA GLY A 24 0.30 16.37 15.84
C GLY A 24 0.89 16.19 14.45
N HIS A 25 2.21 16.01 14.32
CA HIS A 25 2.88 15.85 13.02
C HIS A 25 2.35 14.69 12.16
N GLU A 26 1.61 13.73 12.75
CA GLU A 26 0.88 12.72 11.99
C GLU A 26 -0.06 13.36 10.95
N ILE A 27 -0.59 14.58 11.16
CA ILE A 27 -1.40 15.30 10.16
C ILE A 27 -0.70 15.54 8.81
N PHE A 28 0.61 15.33 8.73
CA PHE A 28 1.36 15.46 7.48
C PHE A 28 1.43 14.13 6.69
N ASN A 29 0.95 13.03 7.26
CA ASN A 29 0.85 11.75 6.57
C ASN A 29 -0.15 11.84 5.42
N PHE A 30 0.15 11.20 4.31
CA PHE A 30 -0.61 11.20 3.06
C PHE A 30 -0.82 12.58 2.42
N ARG A 31 -0.23 13.66 2.97
CA ARG A 31 -0.25 14.99 2.38
C ARG A 31 0.87 15.11 1.33
N PRO A 32 0.53 15.27 0.03
CA PRO A 32 1.55 15.40 -0.98
C PRO A 32 2.31 16.72 -0.86
N ASP A 33 3.61 16.64 -1.12
CA ASP A 33 4.53 17.78 -1.12
C ASP A 33 5.63 17.51 -2.16
N ASN A 34 5.60 18.31 -3.25
CA ASN A 34 6.51 18.17 -4.41
C ASN A 34 6.59 16.74 -4.98
N GLY A 35 5.45 16.09 -5.17
CA GLY A 35 5.36 14.74 -5.75
C GLY A 35 5.74 13.61 -4.79
N LYS A 36 5.93 13.91 -3.49
CA LYS A 36 6.22 12.92 -2.45
C LYS A 36 5.19 12.96 -1.34
N CYS A 37 5.02 11.82 -0.67
CA CYS A 37 4.28 11.71 0.58
C CYS A 37 5.25 11.34 1.70
N TYR A 38 5.02 11.90 2.88
CA TYR A 38 5.92 11.78 4.02
C TYR A 38 5.16 11.20 5.19
N GLY A 39 5.79 10.27 5.90
CA GLY A 39 5.21 9.57 7.02
C GLY A 39 5.99 9.93 8.28
N TYR A 40 5.26 10.40 9.28
CA TYR A 40 5.78 10.72 10.58
C TYR A 40 5.35 9.69 11.63
N THR A 41 6.29 9.35 12.52
CA THR A 41 6.06 8.47 13.67
C THR A 41 6.79 9.01 14.92
N PRO A 42 6.12 9.72 15.86
CA PRO A 42 6.73 10.19 17.14
C PRO A 42 6.51 9.21 18.30
N ALA A 43 7.25 9.21 19.43
CA ALA A 43 8.12 10.25 20.01
C ALA A 43 9.39 9.75 20.76
N TRP A 44 9.62 8.45 20.99
CA TRP A 44 10.78 7.96 21.77
C TRP A 44 11.28 6.59 21.29
N GLY A 45 11.69 6.50 20.02
CA GLY A 45 12.33 5.29 19.53
C GLY A 45 12.62 5.33 18.05
N ASN A 46 13.88 5.09 17.71
CA ASN A 46 14.36 4.92 16.34
C ASN A 46 13.63 3.72 15.71
N ILE A 47 13.31 3.84 14.42
CA ILE A 47 12.89 2.68 13.63
C ILE A 47 14.08 1.72 13.59
N ASN A 48 13.89 0.52 14.13
CA ASN A 48 14.88 -0.54 14.10
C ASN A 48 14.95 -1.14 12.69
N LEU A 49 15.84 -0.59 11.87
CA LEU A 49 16.06 -1.02 10.48
C LEU A 49 16.49 -2.49 10.37
N ALA A 50 17.24 -3.00 11.34
CA ALA A 50 17.70 -4.40 11.33
C ALA A 50 16.56 -5.42 11.45
N ARG A 51 15.37 -5.00 11.90
CA ARG A 51 14.15 -5.83 11.90
C ARG A 51 13.40 -5.82 10.57
N ILE A 52 13.78 -4.92 9.66
CA ILE A 52 13.20 -4.79 8.31
C ILE A 52 14.12 -5.49 7.31
N SER A 53 15.42 -5.17 7.32
CA SER A 53 16.42 -5.77 6.43
C SER A 53 17.78 -5.85 7.11
N GLY A 54 18.55 -6.88 6.75
CA GLY A 54 19.96 -7.01 7.14
C GLY A 54 20.88 -6.04 6.38
N THR A 55 20.41 -5.45 5.28
CA THR A 55 21.16 -4.48 4.48
C THR A 55 20.64 -3.07 4.75
N ILE A 56 21.49 -2.26 5.41
CA ILE A 56 21.18 -0.88 5.79
C ILE A 56 22.05 0.06 4.96
N ASN A 57 21.43 1.07 4.35
CA ASN A 57 22.09 2.11 3.58
C ASN A 57 22.32 3.38 4.43
N HIS A 58 23.13 4.31 3.92
CA HIS A 58 23.45 5.56 4.58
C HIS A 58 23.53 6.72 3.58
N ASP A 59 22.91 7.85 3.91
CA ASP A 59 23.04 9.12 3.19
C ASP A 59 23.20 10.31 4.16
N ALA A 60 23.18 11.54 3.65
CA ALA A 60 23.31 12.76 4.46
C ALA A 60 22.16 12.98 5.47
N LEU A 61 21.03 12.30 5.31
CA LEU A 61 19.87 12.40 6.21
C LEU A 61 19.89 11.30 7.30
N GLY A 62 20.62 10.21 7.07
CA GLY A 62 20.92 9.18 8.07
C GLY A 62 20.93 7.76 7.51
N ASN A 63 20.80 6.78 8.41
CA ASN A 63 20.67 5.38 8.04
C ASN A 63 19.24 5.09 7.54
N TYR A 64 19.12 4.34 6.45
CA TYR A 64 17.82 4.05 5.84
C TYR A 64 17.76 2.69 5.14
N ILE A 65 16.53 2.26 4.86
CA ILE A 65 16.21 1.15 3.95
C ILE A 65 15.25 1.68 2.87
N ASP A 66 15.48 1.29 1.62
CA ASP A 66 14.57 1.54 0.50
C ASP A 66 13.66 0.33 0.27
N ASP A 67 12.56 0.56 -0.46
CA ASP A 67 11.64 -0.49 -0.89
C ASP A 67 10.92 -1.19 0.27
N VAL A 68 10.42 -0.40 1.23
CA VAL A 68 9.67 -0.89 2.39
C VAL A 68 8.18 -0.66 2.17
N LEU A 69 7.37 -1.70 2.32
CA LEU A 69 5.92 -1.55 2.48
C LEU A 69 5.61 -1.08 3.91
N VAL A 70 5.06 0.12 4.04
CA VAL A 70 4.67 0.71 5.32
C VAL A 70 3.15 0.75 5.41
N VAL A 71 2.60 0.17 6.48
CA VAL A 71 1.16 0.14 6.73
C VAL A 71 0.84 1.10 7.87
N PHE A 72 -0.02 2.08 7.59
CA PHE A 72 -0.50 3.03 8.57
C PHE A 72 -1.76 2.50 9.23
N THR A 73 -1.85 2.75 10.54
CA THR A 73 -2.99 2.33 11.36
C THR A 73 -3.54 3.51 12.12
N CYS A 74 -4.86 3.56 12.27
CA CYS A 74 -5.52 4.54 13.13
C CYS A 74 -6.33 3.84 14.22
N SER A 75 -6.59 4.55 15.32
CA SER A 75 -7.51 4.09 16.35
C SER A 75 -8.96 4.32 15.90
N ARG A 76 -9.84 3.35 16.13
CA ARG A 76 -11.30 3.51 16.00
C ARG A 76 -11.94 3.26 17.36
N GLU A 77 -12.87 4.12 17.76
CA GLU A 77 -13.58 3.97 19.03
C GLU A 77 -14.18 2.56 19.12
N SER A 78 -14.01 1.89 20.27
CA SER A 78 -14.44 0.51 20.57
C SER A 78 -13.78 -0.65 19.80
N GLU A 79 -13.20 -0.44 18.61
CA GLU A 79 -12.68 -1.51 17.73
C GLU A 79 -11.15 -1.71 17.76
N GLY A 80 -10.40 -0.78 18.36
CA GLY A 80 -8.94 -0.88 18.45
C GLY A 80 -8.23 -0.26 17.25
N ARG A 81 -7.12 -0.86 16.80
CA ARG A 81 -6.32 -0.36 15.66
C ARG A 81 -6.83 -0.98 14.36
N ILE A 82 -7.00 -0.15 13.35
CA ILE A 82 -7.44 -0.55 12.01
C ILE A 82 -6.47 -0.03 10.95
N VAL A 83 -6.28 -0.79 9.88
CA VAL A 83 -5.49 -0.33 8.72
C VAL A 83 -6.20 0.87 8.09
N CYS A 84 -5.46 1.96 7.85
CA CYS A 84 -6.02 3.19 7.29
C CYS A 84 -5.32 3.67 6.01
N GLY A 85 -4.15 3.15 5.71
CA GLY A 85 -3.43 3.48 4.49
C GLY A 85 -2.09 2.77 4.43
N LEU A 86 -1.38 2.98 3.33
CA LEU A 86 -0.08 2.36 3.09
C LEU A 86 0.78 3.24 2.19
N TYR A 87 2.09 3.14 2.40
CA TYR A 87 3.09 3.60 1.45
C TYR A 87 3.81 2.39 0.88
N GLN A 88 3.83 2.28 -0.43
CA GLN A 88 4.66 1.31 -1.15
C GLN A 88 6.04 1.92 -1.44
N HIS A 89 7.01 1.06 -1.73
CA HIS A 89 8.36 1.43 -2.15
C HIS A 89 9.00 2.55 -1.30
N ALA A 90 8.65 2.60 -0.01
CA ALA A 90 9.02 3.71 0.84
C ALA A 90 10.49 3.62 1.23
N ARG A 91 11.13 4.77 1.33
CA ARG A 91 12.36 4.93 2.10
C ARG A 91 12.01 5.14 3.56
N VAL A 92 12.67 4.40 4.43
CA VAL A 92 12.48 4.45 5.88
C VAL A 92 13.81 4.77 6.56
N TYR A 93 13.88 5.91 7.24
CA TYR A 93 15.00 6.35 8.06
C TYR A 93 14.88 5.85 9.51
N ALA A 94 16.02 5.48 10.10
CA ALA A 94 16.08 5.06 11.50
C ALA A 94 15.64 6.20 12.45
N ASP A 95 16.19 7.39 12.23
CA ASP A 95 15.93 8.59 13.01
C ASP A 95 14.98 9.52 12.24
N PRO A 96 14.09 10.27 12.92
CA PRO A 96 13.27 11.28 12.25
C PRO A 96 14.17 12.29 11.56
N VAL A 97 13.90 12.63 10.30
CA VAL A 97 14.58 13.72 9.59
C VAL A 97 13.96 15.04 10.05
N ASP A 98 14.81 15.90 10.62
CA ASP A 98 14.47 17.14 11.31
C ASP A 98 14.95 18.39 10.54
N ASP A 99 14.76 19.57 11.13
CA ASP A 99 15.06 20.88 10.55
C ASP A 99 16.54 21.13 10.27
N LYS A 100 17.42 20.35 10.93
CA LYS A 100 18.87 20.39 10.68
C LYS A 100 19.25 19.64 9.41
N ARG A 101 18.47 18.62 9.03
CA ARG A 101 18.77 17.72 7.91
C ARG A 101 17.86 17.96 6.70
N SER A 102 16.66 18.48 6.92
CA SER A 102 15.69 18.79 5.87
C SER A 102 15.18 20.22 6.01
N THR A 103 14.68 20.77 4.91
CA THR A 103 14.06 22.11 4.85
C THR A 103 12.56 22.03 4.58
N ARG A 104 11.96 20.85 4.82
CA ARG A 104 10.54 20.60 4.59
C ARG A 104 9.66 21.44 5.52
N LEU A 105 9.04 22.48 4.95
CA LEU A 105 8.17 23.42 5.65
C LEU A 105 6.78 23.38 5.03
N ILE A 106 5.76 23.12 5.86
CA ILE A 106 4.36 23.10 5.43
C ILE A 106 3.64 24.31 5.99
N GLU A 107 2.86 24.99 5.14
CA GLU A 107 1.98 26.07 5.59
C GLU A 107 0.65 25.50 6.11
N ILE A 108 0.31 25.88 7.34
CA ILE A 108 -0.98 25.62 7.99
C ILE A 108 -1.47 26.94 8.59
N ASN A 109 -2.68 27.37 8.21
CA ASN A 109 -3.32 28.57 8.75
C ASN A 109 -2.42 29.82 8.74
N GLY A 110 -1.59 29.99 7.70
CA GLY A 110 -0.65 31.10 7.55
C GLY A 110 0.66 30.96 8.35
N GLN A 111 0.88 29.85 9.06
CA GLN A 111 2.12 29.55 9.77
C GLN A 111 2.92 28.48 9.04
N ARG A 112 4.23 28.71 8.88
CA ARG A 112 5.17 27.69 8.36
C ARG A 112 5.63 26.80 9.52
N VAL A 113 5.36 25.51 9.39
CA VAL A 113 5.71 24.48 10.36
C VAL A 113 6.74 23.54 9.75
N PHE A 114 7.81 23.24 10.49
CA PHE A 114 8.75 22.21 10.09
C PHE A 114 8.09 20.83 10.22
N ALA A 115 8.09 20.07 9.12
CA ALA A 115 7.36 18.81 9.06
C ALA A 115 8.34 17.63 9.06
N GLU A 116 8.72 17.20 10.27
CA GLU A 116 9.50 15.99 10.52
C GLU A 116 8.89 14.75 9.87
N TYR A 117 9.75 13.82 9.47
CA TYR A 117 9.34 12.53 8.89
C TYR A 117 10.39 11.45 9.11
N ASN A 118 9.97 10.19 9.16
CA ASN A 118 10.87 9.04 9.11
C ASN A 118 10.75 8.31 7.77
N ILE A 119 9.62 8.49 7.10
CA ILE A 119 9.21 7.68 5.97
C ILE A 119 8.94 8.63 4.81
N VAL A 120 9.38 8.26 3.61
CA VAL A 120 9.07 9.02 2.41
C VAL A 120 8.87 8.06 1.23
N CYS A 121 7.82 8.29 0.46
CA CYS A 121 7.57 7.59 -0.80
C CYS A 121 7.17 8.61 -1.88
N ASN A 122 7.07 8.19 -3.15
CA ASN A 122 6.44 9.07 -4.13
C ASN A 122 4.95 9.17 -3.81
N GLN A 123 4.31 10.26 -4.23
CA GLN A 123 2.90 10.48 -3.94
C GLN A 123 2.01 9.35 -4.49
N GLU A 124 2.33 8.85 -5.67
CA GLU A 124 1.67 7.70 -6.31
C GLU A 124 1.81 6.39 -5.53
N ASP A 125 2.85 6.27 -4.69
CA ASP A 125 3.03 5.11 -3.83
C ASP A 125 2.16 5.14 -2.56
N ALA A 126 1.50 6.26 -2.30
CA ALA A 126 0.72 6.46 -1.10
C ALA A 126 -0.77 6.20 -1.37
N VAL A 127 -1.34 5.21 -0.67
CA VAL A 127 -2.76 4.91 -0.72
C VAL A 127 -3.38 5.17 0.65
N LEU A 128 -4.27 6.17 0.71
CA LEU A 128 -5.12 6.40 1.87
C LEU A 128 -6.47 5.71 1.66
N ILE A 129 -6.85 4.82 2.57
CA ILE A 129 -8.13 4.12 2.51
C ILE A 129 -9.21 5.06 3.04
N ASP A 130 -10.31 5.17 2.29
CA ASP A 130 -11.48 5.92 2.74
C ASP A 130 -11.97 5.38 4.08
N ARG A 131 -12.46 6.25 4.95
CA ARG A 131 -12.90 5.88 6.30
C ARG A 131 -13.89 4.72 6.29
N ASP A 132 -14.81 4.72 5.33
CA ASP A 132 -15.88 3.73 5.27
C ASP A 132 -15.38 2.37 4.76
N ASP A 133 -14.26 2.36 4.01
CA ASP A 133 -13.61 1.16 3.47
C ASP A 133 -12.55 0.56 4.42
N ARG A 134 -12.26 1.22 5.55
CA ARG A 134 -11.38 0.68 6.59
C ARG A 134 -12.10 -0.44 7.33
N VAL A 135 -11.78 -1.68 6.93
CA VAL A 135 -12.43 -2.90 7.46
C VAL A 135 -11.46 -3.94 8.01
N LYS A 136 -10.13 -3.74 7.91
CA LYS A 136 -9.13 -4.70 8.40
C LYS A 136 -8.61 -4.29 9.79
N PRO A 137 -9.14 -4.85 10.89
CA PRO A 137 -8.60 -4.62 12.22
C PRO A 137 -7.24 -5.31 12.40
N LEU A 138 -6.42 -4.78 13.31
CA LEU A 138 -5.19 -5.39 13.75
C LEU A 138 -5.28 -5.82 15.21
N PRO A 139 -4.66 -6.95 15.59
CA PRO A 139 -4.65 -7.38 16.98
C PRO A 139 -3.96 -6.36 17.88
N HIS A 140 -4.33 -6.37 19.16
CA HIS A 140 -3.70 -5.58 20.20
C HIS A 140 -2.80 -6.47 21.07
N SER A 141 -1.56 -6.04 21.31
CA SER A 141 -0.54 -6.90 21.94
C SER A 141 -0.95 -7.44 23.31
N SER A 142 -1.61 -6.64 24.14
CA SER A 142 -2.04 -7.05 25.48
C SER A 142 -3.16 -8.10 25.49
N ARG A 143 -3.93 -8.21 24.40
CA ARG A 143 -5.08 -9.14 24.28
C ARG A 143 -4.76 -10.38 23.45
N ASN A 144 -3.59 -10.41 22.82
CA ASN A 144 -3.22 -11.43 21.84
C ASN A 144 -1.79 -11.95 22.08
N ASN A 145 -1.42 -12.24 23.33
CA ASN A 145 -0.12 -12.81 23.70
C ASN A 145 1.10 -12.09 23.07
N GLY A 146 1.05 -10.76 22.98
CA GLY A 146 2.12 -9.93 22.40
C GLY A 146 2.08 -9.77 20.87
N VAL A 147 1.03 -10.26 20.20
CA VAL A 147 0.78 -10.08 18.75
C VAL A 147 -0.01 -8.79 18.52
N GLY A 148 0.47 -7.95 17.60
CA GLY A 148 -0.15 -6.67 17.26
C GLY A 148 0.50 -5.45 17.90
N HIS A 149 -0.06 -4.28 17.65
CA HIS A 149 0.47 -3.01 18.16
C HIS A 149 0.43 -2.98 19.70
N GLY A 150 1.54 -2.53 20.30
CA GLY A 150 1.66 -2.28 21.73
C GLY A 150 1.78 -0.78 22.02
N GLN A 151 2.50 -0.43 23.08
CA GLN A 151 2.72 0.98 23.46
C GLN A 151 3.65 1.74 22.49
N LYS A 152 4.39 1.05 21.62
CA LYS A 152 5.26 1.67 20.62
C LYS A 152 4.47 2.00 19.34
N SER A 153 4.77 3.17 18.76
CA SER A 153 4.14 3.66 17.52
C SER A 153 4.42 2.77 16.31
N VAL A 154 5.59 2.13 16.26
CA VAL A 154 5.99 1.20 15.20
C VAL A 154 5.93 -0.25 15.68
N TRP A 155 5.35 -1.12 14.87
CA TRP A 155 5.27 -2.56 15.10
C TRP A 155 5.83 -3.31 13.88
N TYR A 156 6.46 -4.46 14.14
CA TYR A 156 7.10 -5.29 13.11
C TYR A 156 6.45 -6.68 13.13
N VAL A 157 6.09 -7.16 11.94
CA VAL A 157 5.53 -8.49 11.70
C VAL A 157 6.64 -9.42 11.18
N ASP A 158 7.73 -9.49 11.94
CA ASP A 158 9.00 -10.15 11.59
C ASP A 158 9.20 -11.49 12.31
N LYS A 159 8.41 -11.78 13.35
CA LYS A 159 8.55 -13.02 14.10
C LYS A 159 7.95 -14.22 13.34
N PRO A 160 8.57 -15.43 13.41
CA PRO A 160 8.07 -16.63 12.73
C PRO A 160 6.64 -17.02 13.12
N ASP A 161 6.26 -16.80 14.38
CA ASP A 161 4.93 -17.11 14.93
C ASP A 161 3.82 -16.16 14.42
N ARG A 162 4.15 -15.19 13.55
CA ARG A 162 3.23 -14.18 13.01
C ARG A 162 3.07 -14.25 11.50
N GLN A 163 3.63 -15.26 10.84
CA GLN A 163 3.61 -15.34 9.38
C GLN A 163 2.19 -15.43 8.81
N GLU A 164 1.27 -16.13 9.46
CA GLU A 164 -0.13 -16.17 9.01
C GLU A 164 -0.76 -14.77 8.99
N LEU A 165 -0.57 -14.00 10.06
CA LEU A 165 -1.06 -12.62 10.14
C LEU A 165 -0.38 -11.69 9.12
N LYS A 166 0.92 -11.90 8.87
CA LYS A 166 1.67 -11.16 7.84
C LYS A 166 1.06 -11.41 6.47
N ASN A 167 0.83 -12.67 6.11
CA ASN A 167 0.27 -13.07 4.83
C ASN A 167 -1.14 -12.53 4.64
N GLU A 168 -2.02 -12.68 5.65
CA GLU A 168 -3.36 -12.08 5.59
C GLU A 168 -3.37 -10.56 5.42
N LEU A 169 -2.37 -9.87 5.94
CA LEU A 169 -2.23 -8.42 5.78
C LEU A 169 -1.72 -8.07 4.38
N LEU A 170 -0.77 -8.84 3.85
CA LEU A 170 -0.27 -8.68 2.48
C LEU A 170 -1.37 -8.92 1.44
N ASP A 171 -2.16 -9.99 1.58
CA ASP A 171 -3.28 -10.29 0.68
C ASP A 171 -4.33 -9.17 0.67
N TYR A 172 -4.65 -8.62 1.86
CA TYR A 172 -5.56 -7.49 1.98
C TYR A 172 -5.03 -6.24 1.27
N ILE A 173 -3.73 -5.94 1.44
CA ILE A 173 -3.07 -4.79 0.83
C ILE A 173 -3.01 -4.93 -0.68
N GLU A 174 -2.66 -6.11 -1.20
CA GLU A 174 -2.65 -6.39 -2.63
C GLU A 174 -4.04 -6.17 -3.24
N GLY A 175 -5.10 -6.59 -2.54
CA GLY A 175 -6.48 -6.30 -2.93
C GLY A 175 -6.77 -4.80 -3.07
N ILE A 176 -6.31 -3.97 -2.13
CA ILE A 176 -6.48 -2.51 -2.17
C ILE A 176 -5.72 -1.88 -3.34
N ILE A 177 -4.46 -2.30 -3.54
CA ILE A 177 -3.59 -1.75 -4.60
C ILE A 177 -4.20 -2.03 -5.97
N ASN A 178 -4.68 -3.26 -6.16
CA ASN A 178 -5.33 -3.67 -7.41
C ASN A 178 -6.61 -2.86 -7.65
N GLN A 179 -7.48 -2.71 -6.64
CA GLN A 179 -8.70 -1.89 -6.78
C GLN A 179 -8.42 -0.42 -7.07
N THR A 180 -7.37 0.15 -6.46
CA THR A 180 -6.97 1.54 -6.71
C THR A 180 -6.50 1.71 -8.15
N SER A 181 -5.72 0.75 -8.65
CA SER A 181 -5.23 0.75 -10.04
C SER A 181 -6.35 0.57 -11.08
N SER A 182 -7.43 -0.14 -10.74
CA SER A 182 -8.59 -0.35 -11.62
C SER A 182 -9.57 0.82 -11.65
N ASN A 183 -9.67 1.62 -10.58
CA ASN A 183 -10.65 2.70 -10.43
C ASN A 183 -10.26 4.02 -11.12
N ASP A 184 -9.06 4.10 -11.70
CA ASP A 184 -8.56 5.31 -12.36
C ASP A 184 -9.27 5.63 -13.70
N GLU A 185 -10.01 4.70 -14.31
CA GLU A 185 -10.82 4.98 -15.51
C GLU A 185 -12.24 5.51 -15.24
N TYR A 186 -12.80 5.36 -14.03
CA TYR A 186 -14.23 5.66 -13.76
C TYR A 186 -14.52 7.01 -13.09
N LYS A 187 -13.54 7.91 -12.99
CA LYS A 187 -13.73 9.23 -12.33
C LYS A 187 -14.04 10.41 -13.27
N HIS A 188 -14.25 10.18 -14.57
CA HIS A 188 -14.39 11.29 -15.52
C HIS A 188 -15.81 11.88 -15.70
N HIS A 189 -16.86 11.37 -15.04
CA HIS A 189 -18.23 11.86 -15.24
C HIS A 189 -19.06 12.05 -13.97
N LEU A 190 -18.58 12.84 -13.01
CA LEU A 190 -19.47 13.52 -12.07
C LEU A 190 -19.00 14.97 -11.91
N HIS A 191 -19.75 15.89 -12.53
CA HIS A 191 -19.60 17.33 -12.39
C HIS A 191 -19.94 17.76 -10.95
N ASP A 192 -18.99 18.31 -10.21
CA ASP A 192 -19.15 19.55 -9.44
C ASP A 192 -17.80 20.10 -8.97
N GLU A 193 -17.76 21.39 -8.64
CA GLU A 193 -16.71 22.36 -8.90
C GLU A 193 -15.44 22.29 -8.02
N SER A 194 -14.29 22.66 -8.64
CA SER A 194 -12.99 23.01 -8.03
C SER A 194 -12.14 21.90 -7.39
N ARG A 195 -11.68 20.92 -8.19
CA ARG A 195 -10.54 20.06 -7.83
C ARG A 195 -9.61 19.86 -9.02
N THR A 196 -8.50 20.58 -9.03
CA THR A 196 -7.42 20.37 -10.00
C THR A 196 -6.68 19.08 -9.64
N HIS A 197 -7.20 17.96 -10.12
CA HIS A 197 -6.49 16.69 -10.13
C HIS A 197 -5.70 16.61 -11.44
N ILE A 198 -4.37 16.47 -11.32
CA ILE A 198 -3.48 16.08 -12.40
C ILE A 198 -2.71 14.86 -11.91
N THR A 199 -2.78 13.80 -12.70
CA THR A 199 -2.33 12.42 -12.44
C THR A 199 -0.93 12.15 -13.01
N SER A 200 -0.34 11.00 -12.61
CA SER A 200 0.71 10.20 -13.29
C SER A 200 2.19 10.59 -12.99
N THR A 201 3.23 9.73 -12.99
CA THR A 201 3.46 8.30 -13.30
C THR A 201 4.87 7.94 -12.77
N LYS A 202 5.07 6.89 -11.95
CA LYS A 202 6.41 6.27 -11.75
C LYS A 202 6.46 5.01 -10.87
N GLN A 203 5.33 4.40 -10.51
CA GLN A 203 5.29 3.28 -9.58
C GLN A 203 5.60 1.89 -10.17
N ILE A 204 6.43 1.87 -11.22
CA ILE A 204 6.49 0.75 -12.15
C ILE A 204 7.93 0.45 -12.56
N LEU A 205 8.86 0.24 -11.61
CA LEU A 205 10.25 -0.11 -12.00
C LEU A 205 10.80 -1.39 -11.36
N ARG A 206 10.02 -2.11 -10.53
CA ARG A 206 10.36 -3.48 -10.11
C ARG A 206 9.29 -4.51 -10.46
N SER A 207 8.00 -4.15 -10.46
CA SER A 207 6.92 -5.01 -10.98
C SER A 207 6.71 -4.91 -12.50
N GLN A 208 7.14 -3.82 -13.15
CA GLN A 208 6.89 -3.58 -14.59
C GLN A 208 7.69 -4.49 -15.50
N ALA A 209 8.94 -4.79 -15.17
CA ALA A 209 9.76 -5.68 -15.98
C ALA A 209 9.19 -7.11 -15.94
N ALA A 210 8.87 -7.62 -14.75
CA ALA A 210 8.25 -8.92 -14.61
C ALA A 210 6.85 -8.98 -15.22
N ARG A 211 6.04 -7.92 -15.06
CA ARG A 211 4.73 -7.81 -15.70
C ARG A 211 4.82 -7.73 -17.23
N ALA A 212 5.70 -6.87 -17.76
CA ALA A 212 5.90 -6.70 -19.20
C ALA A 212 6.43 -8.00 -19.81
N GLU A 213 7.37 -8.66 -19.14
CA GLU A 213 7.88 -9.96 -19.57
C GLU A 213 6.80 -11.04 -19.51
N CYS A 214 5.97 -11.05 -18.47
CA CYS A 214 4.82 -11.94 -18.37
C CYS A 214 3.83 -11.73 -19.54
N ILE A 215 3.48 -10.48 -19.84
CA ILE A 215 2.61 -10.13 -20.97
C ILE A 215 3.29 -10.49 -22.31
N ARG A 216 4.60 -10.27 -22.44
CA ARG A 216 5.37 -10.65 -23.63
C ARG A 216 5.35 -12.16 -23.85
N LEU A 217 5.48 -12.94 -22.79
CA LEU A 217 5.52 -14.41 -22.82
C LEU A 217 4.13 -15.04 -23.01
N LYS A 218 3.08 -14.46 -22.41
CA LYS A 218 1.75 -15.08 -22.27
C LYS A 218 0.62 -14.36 -23.02
N GLY A 219 0.91 -13.17 -23.54
CA GLY A 219 -0.02 -12.33 -24.29
C GLY A 219 -0.83 -11.36 -23.43
N CYS A 220 -1.39 -10.34 -24.07
CA CYS A 220 -2.28 -9.35 -23.44
C CYS A 220 -3.76 -9.78 -23.52
N HIS A 221 -4.05 -11.01 -23.08
CA HIS A 221 -5.41 -11.55 -22.98
C HIS A 221 -5.50 -12.43 -21.75
N CYS A 222 -6.71 -12.65 -21.24
CA CYS A 222 -6.91 -13.46 -20.05
C CYS A 222 -6.56 -14.93 -20.32
N ASN A 223 -5.60 -15.48 -19.58
CA ASN A 223 -5.20 -16.89 -19.74
C ASN A 223 -6.19 -17.90 -19.12
N ILE A 224 -7.25 -17.41 -18.46
CA ILE A 224 -8.36 -18.23 -17.96
C ILE A 224 -9.48 -18.31 -18.97
N CYS A 225 -10.11 -17.17 -19.32
CA CYS A 225 -11.30 -17.13 -20.15
C CYS A 225 -11.06 -16.69 -21.60
N GLY A 226 -9.84 -16.30 -21.95
CA GLY A 226 -9.50 -15.81 -23.29
C GLY A 226 -9.98 -14.39 -23.60
N PHE A 227 -10.60 -13.69 -22.63
CA PHE A 227 -11.06 -12.32 -22.83
C PHE A 227 -9.92 -11.38 -23.19
N ASP A 228 -10.14 -10.57 -24.22
CA ASP A 228 -9.17 -9.65 -24.80
C ASP A 228 -9.84 -8.28 -24.87
N PHE A 229 -9.31 -7.32 -24.10
CA PHE A 229 -9.91 -5.99 -23.97
C PHE A 229 -9.85 -5.22 -25.29
N GLU A 230 -8.78 -5.35 -26.07
CA GLU A 230 -8.65 -4.67 -27.36
C GLU A 230 -9.66 -5.22 -28.38
N LYS A 231 -9.86 -6.54 -28.41
CA LYS A 231 -10.90 -7.14 -29.28
C LYS A 231 -12.32 -6.77 -28.88
N ALA A 232 -12.60 -6.70 -27.57
CA ALA A 232 -13.93 -6.43 -27.07
C ALA A 232 -14.31 -4.94 -27.11
N TYR A 233 -13.35 -4.06 -26.79
CA TYR A 233 -13.59 -2.63 -26.58
C TYR A 233 -12.85 -1.73 -27.58
N GLY A 234 -12.05 -2.30 -28.48
CA GLY A 234 -11.26 -1.52 -29.45
C GLY A 234 -10.10 -0.81 -28.78
N ALA A 235 -9.76 0.39 -29.29
CA ALA A 235 -8.54 1.11 -28.91
C ALA A 235 -8.41 1.40 -27.40
N ILE A 236 -9.52 1.53 -26.67
CA ILE A 236 -9.49 1.78 -25.22
C ILE A 236 -9.01 0.55 -24.43
N GLY A 237 -9.18 -0.65 -24.97
CA GLY A 237 -8.75 -1.89 -24.33
C GLY A 237 -7.33 -2.32 -24.71
N LYS A 238 -6.64 -1.53 -25.54
CA LYS A 238 -5.30 -1.84 -26.01
C LYS A 238 -4.31 -1.87 -24.85
N ASP A 239 -3.45 -2.88 -24.82
CA ASP A 239 -2.39 -3.09 -23.81
C ASP A 239 -2.92 -3.21 -22.35
N TYR A 240 -4.23 -3.39 -22.17
CA TYR A 240 -4.87 -3.52 -20.86
C TYR A 240 -5.13 -4.98 -20.49
N ILE A 241 -4.51 -5.42 -19.39
CA ILE A 241 -4.74 -6.74 -18.75
C ILE A 241 -4.20 -6.71 -17.32
N GLU A 242 -4.81 -7.39 -16.36
CA GLU A 242 -4.26 -7.47 -14.99
C GLU A 242 -3.24 -8.64 -14.93
N VAL A 243 -2.16 -8.52 -14.16
CA VAL A 243 -1.18 -9.62 -13.99
C VAL A 243 -1.17 -10.01 -12.52
N HIS A 244 -1.40 -11.29 -12.26
CA HIS A 244 -1.62 -11.87 -10.95
C HIS A 244 -0.50 -12.85 -10.57
N HIS A 245 -0.10 -12.91 -9.30
CA HIS A 245 0.80 -13.94 -8.80
C HIS A 245 0.04 -15.26 -8.54
N ILE A 246 0.36 -16.32 -9.29
CA ILE A 246 -0.28 -17.65 -9.19
C ILE A 246 -0.14 -18.23 -7.78
N THR A 247 1.06 -18.10 -7.22
CA THR A 247 1.36 -18.38 -5.82
C THR A 247 1.51 -17.04 -5.13
N PRO A 248 0.80 -16.77 -4.01
CA PRO A 248 0.93 -15.50 -3.30
C PRO A 248 2.40 -15.17 -3.03
N ILE A 249 2.80 -13.92 -3.26
CA ILE A 249 4.20 -13.50 -3.10
C ILE A 249 4.74 -13.76 -1.68
N GLY A 250 3.86 -13.75 -0.67
CA GLY A 250 4.19 -14.12 0.70
C GLY A 250 4.60 -15.59 0.88
N GLU A 251 4.06 -16.50 0.08
CA GLU A 251 4.50 -17.91 0.07
C GLU A 251 5.81 -18.06 -0.72
N LEU A 252 5.92 -17.40 -1.89
CA LEU A 252 7.11 -17.44 -2.75
C LEU A 252 8.37 -16.90 -2.05
N SER A 253 8.26 -15.73 -1.41
CA SER A 253 9.37 -15.06 -0.72
C SER A 253 9.91 -15.79 0.52
N THR A 254 9.27 -16.91 0.90
CA THR A 254 9.71 -17.77 2.01
C THR A 254 10.36 -19.07 1.56
N ALA A 255 10.42 -19.34 0.25
CA ALA A 255 11.12 -20.51 -0.28
C ALA A 255 12.64 -20.33 -0.19
N GLU A 256 13.36 -21.41 0.14
CA GLU A 256 14.82 -21.40 0.38
C GLU A 256 15.66 -20.93 -0.84
N ASP A 257 15.07 -20.96 -2.05
CA ASP A 257 15.71 -20.62 -3.32
C ASP A 257 15.03 -19.48 -4.10
N TYR A 258 14.24 -18.61 -3.44
CA TYR A 258 13.56 -17.51 -4.14
C TYR A 258 14.49 -16.32 -4.43
N ASP A 259 14.83 -16.09 -5.71
CA ASP A 259 15.71 -14.99 -6.16
C ASP A 259 14.97 -13.77 -6.75
N GLY A 260 13.64 -13.84 -6.82
CA GLY A 260 12.78 -12.82 -7.44
C GLY A 260 11.57 -13.46 -8.13
N THR A 261 10.60 -12.63 -8.53
CA THR A 261 9.41 -13.11 -9.26
C THR A 261 9.81 -13.63 -10.63
N ASP A 262 9.56 -14.90 -10.91
CA ASP A 262 9.70 -15.50 -12.24
C ASP A 262 8.48 -15.11 -13.10
N PRO A 263 8.64 -14.28 -14.15
CA PRO A 263 7.52 -13.84 -14.98
C PRO A 263 6.78 -14.97 -15.70
N GLN A 264 7.47 -16.07 -15.96
CA GLN A 264 6.94 -17.23 -16.64
C GLN A 264 6.17 -18.14 -15.70
N ASN A 265 6.65 -18.34 -14.47
CA ASN A 265 6.09 -19.36 -13.57
C ASN A 265 5.25 -18.77 -12.44
N ASP A 266 5.55 -17.56 -11.99
CA ASP A 266 4.86 -16.95 -10.84
C ASP A 266 3.70 -16.06 -11.25
N LEU A 267 3.70 -15.54 -12.49
CA LEU A 267 2.73 -14.53 -12.93
C LEU A 267 1.74 -15.06 -13.96
N ILE A 268 0.52 -14.53 -14.00
CA ILE A 268 -0.49 -14.86 -15.02
C ILE A 268 -1.33 -13.63 -15.41
N PRO A 269 -1.47 -13.33 -16.73
CA PRO A 269 -2.41 -12.33 -17.22
C PRO A 269 -3.88 -12.76 -17.09
N LEU A 270 -4.71 -11.91 -16.51
CA LEU A 270 -6.13 -12.13 -16.22
C LEU A 270 -6.96 -10.89 -16.55
N CYS A 271 -8.22 -11.10 -16.94
CA CYS A 271 -9.19 -10.00 -16.99
C CYS A 271 -9.72 -9.69 -15.59
N SER A 272 -10.26 -8.48 -15.40
CA SER A 272 -10.79 -8.00 -14.11
C SER A 272 -11.82 -8.94 -13.49
N ASN A 273 -12.64 -9.61 -14.32
CA ASN A 273 -13.60 -10.62 -13.83
C ASN A 273 -12.91 -11.87 -13.28
N CYS A 274 -12.00 -12.48 -14.04
CA CYS A 274 -11.30 -13.69 -13.61
C CYS A 274 -10.37 -13.42 -12.43
N HIS A 275 -9.68 -12.28 -12.41
CA HIS A 275 -8.84 -11.87 -11.31
C HIS A 275 -9.66 -11.69 -10.02
N SER A 276 -10.82 -11.03 -10.12
CA SER A 276 -11.76 -10.92 -9.00
C SER A 276 -12.24 -12.29 -8.51
N MET A 277 -12.49 -13.25 -9.41
CA MET A 277 -12.96 -14.59 -9.02
C MET A 277 -11.89 -15.41 -8.30
N ILE A 278 -10.61 -15.26 -8.66
CA ILE A 278 -9.51 -15.94 -7.97
C ILE A 278 -9.48 -15.58 -6.47
N HIS A 279 -9.78 -14.33 -6.13
CA HIS A 279 -9.68 -13.82 -4.75
C HIS A 279 -10.96 -13.99 -3.92
N ARG A 280 -11.96 -14.76 -4.39
CA ARG A 280 -13.24 -14.94 -3.65
C ARG A 280 -13.16 -15.86 -2.43
N ARG A 281 -11.99 -16.42 -2.08
CA ARG A 281 -11.76 -17.20 -0.86
C ARG A 281 -10.41 -16.81 -0.23
N LYS A 282 -10.21 -17.11 1.06
CA LYS A 282 -9.00 -16.73 1.83
C LYS A 282 -7.69 -17.17 1.17
N LYS A 283 -7.62 -18.41 0.67
CA LYS A 283 -6.49 -18.88 -0.14
C LYS A 283 -6.86 -18.73 -1.62
N PRO A 284 -6.22 -17.88 -2.44
CA PRO A 284 -6.63 -17.68 -3.83
C PRO A 284 -6.86 -19.00 -4.60
N TYR A 285 -7.84 -19.00 -5.50
CA TYR A 285 -8.02 -20.11 -6.44
C TYR A 285 -6.85 -20.18 -7.41
N GLN A 286 -6.35 -21.37 -7.65
CA GLN A 286 -5.41 -21.61 -8.73
C GLN A 286 -6.09 -21.31 -10.07
N PRO A 287 -5.37 -20.78 -11.08
CA PRO A 287 -5.96 -20.46 -12.37
C PRO A 287 -6.74 -21.62 -13.01
N ASN A 288 -6.24 -22.85 -12.84
CA ASN A 288 -6.91 -24.06 -13.33
C ASN A 288 -8.25 -24.36 -12.61
N GLU A 289 -8.38 -24.01 -11.32
CA GLU A 289 -9.64 -24.15 -10.58
C GLU A 289 -10.70 -23.22 -11.16
N ILE A 290 -10.37 -21.93 -11.35
CA ILE A 290 -11.30 -20.98 -11.96
C ILE A 290 -11.61 -21.38 -13.40
N LYS A 291 -10.62 -21.84 -14.17
CA LYS A 291 -10.83 -22.31 -15.55
C LYS A 291 -11.79 -23.49 -15.63
N ALA A 292 -11.74 -24.41 -14.67
CA ALA A 292 -12.70 -25.52 -14.58
C ALA A 292 -14.12 -25.06 -14.13
N MET A 293 -14.21 -23.99 -13.35
CA MET A 293 -15.48 -23.39 -12.91
C MET A 293 -16.08 -22.45 -13.97
N PHE A 294 -15.26 -21.92 -14.87
CA PHE A 294 -15.66 -20.97 -15.88
C PHE A 294 -16.54 -21.66 -16.92
N LYS A 295 -17.83 -21.33 -16.90
CA LYS A 295 -18.83 -21.81 -17.86
C LYS A 295 -19.35 -20.61 -18.63
N ILE A 296 -18.92 -20.45 -19.88
CA ILE A 296 -19.61 -19.59 -20.85
C ILE A 296 -19.88 -20.44 -22.08
N GLU A 297 -21.17 -20.66 -22.35
CA GLU A 297 -21.68 -20.95 -23.69
C GLU A 297 -21.88 -19.58 -24.35
N TYR A 298 -21.21 -19.31 -25.47
CA TYR A 298 -21.46 -18.08 -26.22
C TYR A 298 -22.90 -18.12 -26.73
N ILE A 299 -23.74 -17.20 -26.25
CA ILE A 299 -24.97 -16.82 -26.98
C ILE A 299 -24.47 -15.92 -28.12
N GLY A 300 -24.42 -16.50 -29.32
CA GLY A 300 -24.00 -15.84 -30.55
C GLY A 300 -24.97 -14.76 -31.01
#